data_AF-W4VJS1-F1
#
_entry.id   AF-W4VJS1-F1
#
_cell.length_a   1.000
_cell.length_b   1.000
_cell.length_c   1.000
_cell.angle_alpha   90.00
_cell.angle_beta   90.00
_cell.angle_gamma   90.00
#
_symmetry.space_group_name_H-M   'P 1'
#
loop_
_entity.id
_entity.type
_entity.pdbx_description
1 polymer ?
#
loop_
_entity_poly.entity_id
_entity_poly.type
_entity_poly.pdbx_seq_one_letter_code
_entity_poly.pdbx_strand_id
1 'polypeptide(L)'
;MVTAWIGYDIATAENYLTTGSEASTRLTKSILTEINKRQSLTEIFTIPDDVEDLPQPIELPTITDITASIQFGGFSILRGELNWTPAEDSRIIYRIFEQAEEGDRLVGGEVEGQGSYTISQINVFQTGEYYVVPYNPLTKQTGGTIQCSILKV
;
A
#
# COMPACT_ATOMS: atom_id res chain seq x y z
N MET A 1 -33.89 3.11 16.65
CA MET A 1 -33.36 3.75 15.42
C MET A 1 -33.35 5.25 15.65
N VAL A 2 -32.18 5.91 15.52
CA VAL A 2 -32.05 7.37 15.66
C VAL A 2 -31.89 7.97 14.27
N THR A 3 -32.74 8.92 13.91
CA THR A 3 -32.67 9.66 12.66
C THR A 3 -32.38 11.12 12.96
N ALA A 4 -31.29 11.67 12.42
CA ALA A 4 -30.99 13.09 12.50
C ALA A 4 -31.04 13.70 11.09
N TRP A 5 -31.69 14.85 10.99
CA TRP A 5 -31.71 15.67 9.79
C TRP A 5 -31.14 17.04 10.15
N ILE A 6 -30.26 17.56 9.29
CA ILE A 6 -29.66 18.88 9.43
C ILE A 6 -29.90 19.60 8.11
N GLY A 7 -30.52 20.77 8.18
CA GLY A 7 -30.90 21.58 7.03
C GLY A 7 -31.38 22.96 7.45
N TYR A 8 -31.33 23.90 6.52
CA TYR A 8 -32.03 25.17 6.63
C TYR A 8 -33.44 25.02 6.06
N ASP A 9 -34.41 25.66 6.71
CA ASP A 9 -35.80 25.72 6.21
C ASP A 9 -35.87 26.48 4.88
N ILE A 10 -35.03 27.51 4.71
CA ILE A 10 -34.83 28.24 3.46
C ILE A 10 -33.33 28.39 3.22
N ALA A 11 -32.83 27.83 2.12
CA ALA A 11 -31.43 28.00 1.71
C ALA A 11 -31.28 29.28 0.87
N THR A 12 -30.39 30.18 1.29
CA THR A 12 -30.00 31.38 0.51
C THR A 12 -28.57 31.25 0.01
N ALA A 13 -28.14 32.14 -0.89
CA ALA A 13 -26.76 32.13 -1.41
C ALA A 13 -25.71 32.34 -0.29
N GLU A 14 -26.10 32.95 0.83
CA GLU A 14 -25.28 33.20 2.01
C GLU A 14 -25.51 32.15 3.11
N ASN A 15 -26.61 31.39 3.07
CA ASN A 15 -27.01 30.42 4.09
C ASN A 15 -27.42 29.10 3.44
N TYR A 16 -26.43 28.25 3.17
CA TYR A 16 -26.64 26.89 2.68
C TYR A 16 -25.66 25.94 3.36
N LEU A 17 -26.02 24.66 3.45
CA LEU A 17 -25.11 23.65 3.97
C LEU A 17 -24.00 23.37 2.95
N THR A 18 -22.76 23.53 3.36
CA THR A 18 -21.57 23.15 2.57
C THR A 18 -21.18 21.69 2.79
N THR A 19 -21.78 21.02 3.77
CA THR A 19 -21.48 19.64 4.17
C THR A 19 -22.72 18.77 4.03
N GLY A 20 -22.57 17.58 3.44
CA GLY A 20 -23.66 16.63 3.23
C GLY A 20 -23.94 15.73 4.45
N SER A 21 -24.22 14.46 4.19
CA SER A 21 -24.59 13.45 5.19
C SER A 21 -23.59 13.28 6.34
N GLU A 22 -22.31 13.59 6.11
CA GLU A 22 -21.26 13.58 7.13
C GLU A 22 -21.61 14.42 8.38
N ALA A 23 -22.22 15.60 8.18
CA ALA A 23 -22.59 16.48 9.29
C ALA A 23 -23.63 15.84 10.23
N SER A 24 -24.63 15.17 9.65
CA SER A 24 -25.67 14.48 10.41
C SER A 24 -25.09 13.27 11.15
N THR A 25 -24.28 12.46 10.46
CA THR A 25 -23.58 11.31 11.07
C THR A 25 -22.70 11.73 12.24
N ARG A 26 -21.94 12.81 12.09
CA ARG A 26 -21.09 13.36 13.15
C ARG A 26 -21.92 13.84 14.35
N LEU A 27 -23.02 14.57 14.10
CA LEU A 27 -23.91 15.03 15.16
C LEU A 27 -24.50 13.86 15.94
N THR A 28 -25.07 12.87 15.24
CA THR A 28 -25.62 11.67 15.87
C THR A 28 -24.57 10.94 16.70
N LYS A 29 -23.36 10.75 16.15
CA LYS A 29 -22.25 10.10 16.87
C LYS A 29 -21.90 10.86 18.14
N SER A 30 -21.78 12.19 18.09
CA SER A 30 -21.50 13.02 19.26
C SER A 30 -22.58 12.88 20.34
N ILE A 31 -23.86 12.94 19.95
CA ILE A 31 -24.98 12.76 20.89
C ILE A 31 -24.93 11.38 21.55
N LEU A 32 -24.79 10.31 20.75
CA LEU A 32 -24.72 8.94 21.27
C LEU A 32 -23.49 8.74 22.17
N THR A 33 -22.36 9.38 21.85
CA THR A 33 -21.14 9.31 22.66
C THR A 33 -21.34 9.98 24.02
N GLU A 34 -22.00 11.14 24.08
CA GLU A 34 -22.31 11.82 25.34
C GLU A 34 -23.34 11.05 26.18
N ILE A 35 -24.33 10.44 25.55
CA ILE A 35 -25.28 9.56 26.24
C ILE A 35 -24.54 8.34 26.81
N ASN A 36 -23.64 7.72 26.02
CA ASN A 36 -22.86 6.54 26.43
C ASN A 36 -22.03 6.78 27.70
N LYS A 37 -21.54 8.01 27.92
CA LYS A 37 -20.81 8.40 29.14
C LYS A 37 -21.66 8.37 30.41
N ARG A 38 -22.97 8.57 30.28
CA ARG A 38 -23.93 8.64 31.40
C ARG A 38 -24.71 7.34 31.58
N GLN A 39 -24.98 6.65 30.48
CA GLN A 39 -25.66 5.37 30.42
C GLN A 39 -25.00 4.54 29.34
N SER A 40 -24.42 3.39 29.71
CA SER A 40 -23.82 2.48 28.73
C SER A 40 -24.86 2.12 27.66
N LEU A 41 -24.61 2.55 26.43
CA LEU A 41 -25.36 2.18 25.23
C LEU A 41 -24.80 0.89 24.60
N THR A 42 -23.82 0.26 25.25
CA THR A 42 -23.17 -0.95 24.75
C THR A 42 -24.16 -2.10 24.83
N GLU A 43 -24.84 -2.41 23.73
CA GLU A 43 -25.29 -3.78 23.49
C GLU A 43 -24.04 -4.64 23.34
N ILE A 44 -24.02 -5.82 23.97
CA ILE A 44 -22.94 -6.78 23.83
C ILE A 44 -22.96 -7.23 22.38
N PHE A 45 -22.01 -6.74 21.57
CA PHE A 45 -21.83 -7.24 20.21
C PHE A 45 -21.33 -8.68 20.31
N THR A 46 -22.20 -9.63 19.99
CA THR A 46 -21.84 -11.05 19.88
C THR A 46 -21.48 -11.33 18.43
N ILE A 47 -20.23 -11.75 18.21
CA ILE A 47 -19.79 -12.26 16.92
C ILE A 47 -20.61 -13.52 16.61
N PRO A 48 -21.30 -13.62 15.47
CA PRO A 48 -22.02 -14.83 15.09
C PRO A 48 -21.06 -16.02 14.90
N ASP A 49 -21.53 -17.23 15.21
CA ASP A 49 -20.70 -18.44 15.21
C ASP A 49 -20.11 -18.82 13.83
N ASP A 50 -20.69 -18.31 12.75
CA ASP A 50 -20.38 -18.67 11.35
C ASP A 50 -19.70 -17.52 10.58
N VAL A 51 -18.90 -16.69 11.26
CA VAL A 51 -18.14 -15.61 10.63
C VAL A 51 -16.66 -15.98 10.61
N GLU A 52 -16.11 -16.12 9.41
CA GLU A 52 -14.65 -16.17 9.22
C GLU A 52 -14.02 -14.84 9.62
N ASP A 53 -12.97 -14.90 10.41
CA ASP A 53 -12.23 -13.70 10.79
C ASP A 53 -11.56 -13.08 9.56
N LEU A 54 -11.56 -11.75 9.51
CA LEU A 54 -10.93 -11.07 8.39
C LEU A 54 -9.41 -11.22 8.50
N PRO A 55 -8.72 -11.51 7.39
CA PRO A 55 -7.27 -11.57 7.41
C PRO A 55 -6.72 -10.21 7.83
N GLN A 56 -5.63 -10.23 8.60
CA GLN A 56 -5.00 -9.00 9.04
C GLN A 56 -4.61 -8.12 7.84
N PRO A 57 -4.69 -6.78 7.99
CA PRO A 57 -4.23 -5.85 6.96
C PRO A 57 -2.80 -6.15 6.52
N ILE A 58 -2.54 -6.05 5.21
CA ILE A 58 -1.19 -6.21 4.68
C ILE A 58 -0.38 -4.97 5.06
N GLU A 59 0.69 -5.16 5.83
CA GLU A 59 1.65 -4.11 6.18
C GLU A 59 2.79 -4.08 5.15
N LEU A 60 2.97 -2.94 4.49
CA LEU A 60 4.01 -2.79 3.48
C LEU A 60 5.38 -2.56 4.14
N PRO A 61 6.41 -3.38 3.85
CA PRO A 61 7.73 -3.20 4.41
C PRO A 61 8.38 -1.94 3.84
N THR A 62 9.33 -1.39 4.59
CA THR A 62 10.33 -0.47 4.02
C THR A 62 11.54 -1.29 3.64
N ILE A 63 11.86 -1.35 2.35
CA ILE A 63 13.02 -2.10 1.86
C ILE A 63 14.25 -1.22 2.01
N THR A 64 15.24 -1.66 2.80
CA THR A 64 16.46 -0.87 3.09
C THR A 64 17.76 -1.55 2.67
N ASP A 65 17.67 -2.80 2.25
CA ASP A 65 18.80 -3.74 2.15
C ASP A 65 18.94 -4.36 0.74
N ILE A 66 18.59 -3.60 -0.30
CA ILE A 66 18.69 -4.08 -1.67
C ILE A 66 20.16 -4.25 -2.06
N THR A 67 20.53 -5.45 -2.47
CA THR A 67 21.86 -5.81 -2.97
C THR A 67 21.79 -6.24 -4.42
N ALA A 68 22.80 -5.90 -5.20
CA ALA A 68 22.94 -6.29 -6.60
C ALA A 68 24.20 -7.12 -6.80
N SER A 69 24.09 -8.22 -7.54
CA SER A 69 25.22 -9.06 -7.91
C SER A 69 25.14 -9.47 -9.38
N ILE A 70 26.29 -9.85 -9.95
CA ILE A 70 26.38 -10.34 -11.32
C ILE A 70 26.64 -11.85 -11.25
N GLN A 71 25.76 -12.63 -11.86
CA GLN A 71 25.90 -14.07 -11.98
C GLN A 71 26.30 -14.47 -13.41
N PHE A 72 27.19 -15.46 -13.51
CA PHE A 72 27.62 -16.04 -14.78
C PHE A 72 26.76 -17.26 -15.14
N GLY A 73 25.90 -17.12 -16.15
CA GLY A 73 24.89 -18.11 -16.55
C GLY A 73 25.36 -19.10 -17.62
N GLY A 74 26.60 -19.62 -17.53
CA GLY A 74 27.18 -20.50 -18.56
C GLY A 74 27.78 -19.71 -19.74
N PHE A 75 27.96 -20.35 -20.90
CA PHE A 75 28.73 -19.89 -22.10
C PHE A 75 28.51 -18.44 -22.56
N SER A 76 28.96 -17.45 -21.79
CA SER A 76 28.95 -15.99 -22.07
C SER A 76 27.68 -15.20 -21.75
N ILE A 77 26.78 -15.70 -20.87
CA ILE A 77 25.59 -14.95 -20.44
C ILE A 77 25.84 -14.33 -19.06
N LEU A 78 25.85 -13.00 -18.97
CA LEU A 78 25.87 -12.27 -17.71
C LEU A 78 24.44 -11.93 -17.28
N ARG A 79 24.07 -12.26 -16.05
CA ARG A 79 22.76 -11.96 -15.47
C ARG A 79 22.92 -11.11 -14.23
N GLY A 80 21.97 -10.21 -14.02
CA GLY A 80 21.87 -9.42 -12.81
C GLY A 80 20.99 -10.12 -11.82
N GLU A 81 21.40 -10.13 -10.57
CA GLU A 81 20.53 -10.59 -9.50
C GLU A 81 20.39 -9.48 -8.46
N LEU A 82 19.14 -9.09 -8.24
CA LEU A 82 18.75 -8.21 -7.14
C LEU A 82 18.24 -9.08 -6.01
N ASN A 83 18.69 -8.81 -4.79
CA ASN A 83 18.25 -9.49 -3.58
C ASN A 83 17.90 -8.46 -2.50
N TRP A 84 16.80 -8.69 -1.78
CA TRP A 84 16.34 -7.89 -0.65
C TRP A 84 15.65 -8.78 0.38
N THR A 85 15.50 -8.32 1.61
CA THR A 85 14.72 -9.04 2.62
C THR A 85 13.22 -8.96 2.26
N PRO A 86 12.56 -10.10 1.95
CA PRO A 86 11.12 -10.11 1.73
C PRO A 86 10.37 -9.91 3.05
N ALA A 87 9.15 -9.38 2.97
CA ALA A 87 8.24 -9.32 4.09
C ALA A 87 7.76 -10.71 4.48
N GLU A 88 7.35 -10.85 5.73
CA GLU A 88 6.72 -12.09 6.22
C GLU A 88 5.40 -12.38 5.49
N ASP A 89 4.71 -11.34 5.03
CA ASP A 89 3.48 -11.45 4.27
C ASP A 89 3.78 -11.72 2.78
N SER A 90 3.55 -12.96 2.36
CA SER A 90 3.77 -13.42 0.98
C SER A 90 2.81 -12.80 -0.04
N ARG A 91 1.73 -12.12 0.39
CA ARG A 91 0.76 -11.47 -0.49
C ARG A 91 1.29 -10.17 -1.10
N ILE A 92 2.45 -9.70 -0.63
CA ILE A 92 3.06 -8.46 -1.10
C ILE A 92 3.73 -8.71 -2.45
N ILE A 93 3.42 -7.82 -3.39
CA ILE A 93 4.01 -7.83 -4.72
C ILE A 93 5.16 -6.82 -4.74
N TYR A 94 6.33 -7.22 -5.21
CA TYR A 94 7.46 -6.34 -5.43
C TYR A 94 7.54 -5.96 -6.91
N ARG A 95 7.59 -4.65 -7.16
CA ARG A 95 7.76 -4.07 -8.49
C ARG A 95 9.18 -3.54 -8.62
N ILE A 96 9.89 -4.00 -9.65
CA ILE A 96 11.25 -3.60 -9.94
C ILE A 96 11.24 -2.54 -11.04
N PHE A 97 11.88 -1.41 -10.79
CA PHE A 97 11.98 -0.30 -11.72
C PHE A 97 13.45 -0.02 -12.05
N GLU A 98 13.67 0.44 -13.28
CA GLU A 98 14.92 1.05 -13.73
C GLU A 98 14.70 2.55 -13.86
N GLN A 99 15.55 3.31 -13.20
CA GLN A 99 15.56 4.76 -13.28
C GLN A 99 16.22 5.19 -14.59
N ALA A 100 15.50 5.99 -15.38
CA ALA A 100 15.97 6.54 -16.64
C ALA A 100 15.72 8.05 -16.70
N GLU A 101 16.48 8.77 -17.54
CA GLU A 101 16.37 10.23 -17.65
C GLU A 101 14.98 10.71 -18.10
N GLU A 102 14.28 9.91 -18.93
CA GLU A 102 12.92 10.21 -19.42
C GLU A 102 11.79 9.61 -18.56
N GLY A 103 12.13 9.09 -17.38
CA GLY A 103 11.18 8.55 -16.41
C GLY A 103 11.38 7.06 -16.12
N ASP A 104 10.92 6.66 -14.94
CA ASP A 104 11.16 5.31 -14.43
C ASP A 104 10.39 4.26 -15.21
N ARG A 105 11.08 3.22 -15.61
CA ARG A 105 10.53 2.11 -16.39
C ARG A 105 10.38 0.89 -15.49
N LEU A 106 9.22 0.24 -15.52
CA LEU A 106 9.06 -1.07 -14.88
C LEU A 106 9.92 -2.09 -15.65
N VAL A 107 10.95 -2.63 -15.00
CA VAL A 107 11.87 -3.59 -15.60
C VAL A 107 11.70 -4.92 -14.89
N GLY A 108 11.16 -5.89 -15.63
CA GLY A 108 11.23 -7.28 -15.20
C GLY A 108 10.01 -7.89 -14.53
N GLY A 109 8.93 -7.14 -14.36
CA GLY A 109 7.67 -7.68 -13.88
C GLY A 109 7.55 -7.71 -12.36
N GLU A 110 6.43 -8.27 -11.92
CA GLU A 110 6.02 -8.33 -10.51
C GLU A 110 6.46 -9.66 -9.90
N VAL A 111 7.11 -9.63 -8.74
CA VAL A 111 7.40 -10.85 -7.96
C VAL A 111 6.58 -10.87 -6.68
N GLU A 112 5.85 -11.96 -6.46
CA GLU A 112 4.96 -12.14 -5.30
C GLU A 112 5.71 -12.86 -4.18
N GLY A 113 5.83 -12.23 -3.02
CA GLY A 113 6.39 -12.83 -1.80
C GLY A 113 7.87 -13.23 -1.87
N GLN A 114 8.59 -12.91 -2.95
CA GLN A 114 9.99 -13.28 -3.16
C GLN A 114 10.91 -12.08 -2.99
N GLY A 115 12.04 -12.32 -2.33
CA GLY A 115 13.10 -11.34 -2.06
C GLY A 115 14.18 -11.28 -3.13
N SER A 116 13.96 -11.83 -4.31
CA SER A 116 14.97 -11.86 -5.37
C SER A 116 14.37 -11.70 -6.76
N TYR A 117 15.15 -11.11 -7.66
CA TYR A 117 14.79 -10.93 -9.05
C TYR A 117 16.00 -11.03 -9.98
N THR A 118 15.87 -11.79 -11.08
CA THR A 118 16.94 -11.99 -12.07
C THR A 118 16.70 -11.19 -13.34
N ILE A 119 17.59 -10.24 -13.63
CA ILE A 119 17.64 -9.48 -14.87
C ILE A 119 18.41 -10.29 -15.92
N SER A 120 17.67 -10.86 -16.87
CA SER A 120 18.21 -11.82 -17.86
C SER A 120 19.06 -11.19 -18.97
N GLN A 121 19.02 -9.86 -19.13
CA GLN A 121 19.72 -9.14 -20.19
C GLN A 121 20.35 -7.86 -19.65
N ILE A 122 21.43 -8.00 -18.86
CA ILE A 122 22.24 -6.83 -18.51
C ILE A 122 23.03 -6.43 -19.74
N ASN A 123 22.84 -5.18 -20.18
CA ASN A 123 23.80 -4.53 -21.04
C ASN A 123 24.94 -3.98 -20.17
N VAL A 124 26.04 -4.73 -20.04
CA VAL A 124 27.18 -4.42 -19.15
C VAL A 124 27.89 -3.09 -19.46
N PHE A 125 27.48 -2.40 -20.53
CA PHE A 125 27.98 -1.08 -20.91
C PHE A 125 27.05 0.07 -20.49
N GLN A 126 25.87 -0.24 -19.93
CA GLN A 126 24.91 0.75 -19.44
C GLN A 126 24.79 0.62 -17.92
N THR A 127 25.19 1.67 -17.21
CA THR A 127 24.94 1.82 -15.78
C THR A 127 23.44 2.02 -15.58
N GLY A 128 22.73 0.99 -15.12
CA GLY A 128 21.32 1.08 -14.74
C GLY A 128 21.19 1.26 -13.24
N GLU A 129 20.36 2.21 -12.82
CA GLU A 129 19.95 2.35 -11.43
C GLU A 129 18.61 1.62 -11.24
N TYR A 130 18.56 0.65 -10.33
CA TYR A 130 17.37 -0.17 -10.09
C TYR A 130 16.85 0.04 -8.68
N TYR A 131 15.53 0.04 -8.53
CA TYR A 131 14.88 0.11 -7.23
C TYR A 131 13.67 -0.83 -7.14
N VAL A 132 13.32 -1.23 -5.92
CA VAL A 132 12.23 -2.16 -5.64
C VAL A 132 11.16 -1.45 -4.82
N VAL A 133 9.90 -1.56 -5.23
CA VAL A 133 8.76 -0.96 -4.54
C VAL A 133 7.77 -2.05 -4.14
N PRO A 134 7.45 -2.19 -2.84
CA PRO A 134 6.40 -3.11 -2.40
C PRO A 134 5.02 -2.53 -2.74
N TYR A 135 4.12 -3.40 -3.17
CA TYR A 135 2.79 -3.09 -3.67
C TYR A 135 1.76 -3.98 -2.97
N ASN A 136 0.70 -3.34 -2.46
CA ASN A 136 -0.43 -4.01 -1.84
C ASN A 136 -1.52 -4.26 -2.89
N PRO A 137 -1.80 -5.52 -3.29
CA PRO A 137 -2.80 -5.82 -4.30
C PRO A 137 -4.25 -5.54 -3.84
N LEU A 138 -4.51 -5.53 -2.53
CA LEU A 138 -5.85 -5.30 -1.97
C LEU A 138 -6.21 -3.81 -1.95
N THR A 139 -5.27 -2.95 -1.53
CA THR A 139 -5.51 -1.50 -1.41
C THR A 139 -4.99 -0.69 -2.60
N LYS A 140 -4.20 -1.33 -3.49
CA LYS A 140 -3.49 -0.72 -4.62
C LYS A 140 -2.48 0.36 -4.21
N GLN A 141 -2.00 0.32 -2.96
CA GLN A 141 -1.03 1.26 -2.41
C GLN A 141 0.39 0.74 -2.58
N THR A 142 1.35 1.65 -2.72
CA THR A 142 2.79 1.38 -2.78
C THR A 142 3.49 1.83 -1.50
N GLY A 143 4.59 1.16 -1.14
CA GLY A 143 5.43 1.56 0.00
C GLY A 143 6.12 2.91 -0.20
N GLY A 144 6.40 3.60 0.90
CA GLY A 144 6.76 5.02 0.93
C GLY A 144 8.25 5.37 0.80
N THR A 145 9.15 4.40 0.62
CA THR A 145 10.59 4.68 0.57
C THR A 145 11.22 4.02 -0.64
N ILE A 146 11.72 4.85 -1.55
CA ILE A 146 12.45 4.45 -2.75
C ILE A 146 13.92 4.40 -2.36
N GLN A 147 14.56 3.22 -2.43
CA GLN A 147 16.01 3.12 -2.30
C GLN A 147 16.59 2.62 -3.62
N CYS A 148 17.41 3.47 -4.25
CA CYS A 148 18.12 3.14 -5.49
C CYS A 148 19.37 2.31 -5.17
N SER A 149 19.44 1.11 -5.74
CA SER A 149 20.67 0.33 -5.76
C SER A 149 21.36 0.52 -7.11
N ILE A 150 22.58 1.02 -7.04
CA ILE A 150 23.38 1.33 -8.22
C ILE A 150 24.13 0.07 -8.63
N LEU A 151 23.79 -0.49 -9.79
CA LEU A 151 24.65 -1.46 -10.45
C LEU A 151 25.69 -0.70 -11.27
N LYS A 152 26.90 -0.53 -10.71
CA LYS A 152 28.07 -0.05 -11.47
C LYS A 152 28.76 -1.25 -12.12
N VAL A 153 28.79 -1.27 -13.45
CA VAL A 153 29.69 -2.14 -14.23
C VAL A 153 30.77 -1.27 -14.86
#